data_AF-A0A0R1FNH1-F1
#
_entry.id   AF-A0A0R1FNH1-F1
#
_cell.length_a   1.000
_cell.length_b   1.000
_cell.length_c   1.000
_cell.angle_alpha   90.00
_cell.angle_beta   90.00
_cell.angle_gamma   90.00
#
_symmetry.space_group_name_H-M   'P 1'
#
loop_
_entity.id
_entity.type
_entity.pdbx_description
1 polymer ?
#
loop_
_entity_poly.entity_id
_entity_poly.type
_entity_poly.pdbx_seq_one_letter_code
_entity_poly.pdbx_strand_id
1 'polypeptide(L)'
;MFFIVLVVIQLIIIRKFELKIVLQLVLAFIFGWLVDFYGLTVGLKRIPLQGYAEKIPVTLLAILCTALGIFMMVKASFVLIPADGFVNVISDKFNKPFGQMKFCFDASMIVITIFLGLAFLHRITSIGIGTVLAVLFVGQLINLFNYIVDKTKKA
;
A
#
# COMPACT_ATOMS: atom_id res chain seq x y z
N MET A 1 9.62 -12.16 -1.84
CA MET A 1 11.00 -11.68 -2.13
C MET A 1 11.15 -10.17 -1.91
N PHE A 2 10.34 -9.31 -2.54
CA PHE A 2 10.41 -7.85 -2.37
C PHE A 2 10.22 -7.37 -0.92
N PHE A 3 9.24 -7.91 -0.18
CA PHE A 3 9.05 -7.56 1.23
C PHE A 3 10.25 -7.91 2.12
N ILE A 4 10.99 -8.97 1.79
CA ILE A 4 12.19 -9.36 2.54
C ILE A 4 13.30 -8.31 2.31
N VAL A 5 13.46 -7.84 1.09
CA VAL A 5 14.42 -6.77 0.76
C VAL A 5 14.07 -5.48 1.50
N LEU A 6 12.80 -5.09 1.53
CA LEU A 6 12.34 -3.92 2.27
C LEU A 6 12.64 -4.03 3.77
N VAL A 7 12.34 -5.19 4.38
CA VAL A 7 12.63 -5.42 5.80
C VAL A 7 14.14 -5.35 6.08
N VAL A 8 14.98 -5.91 5.20
CA VAL A 8 16.45 -5.84 5.34
C VAL A 8 16.94 -4.39 5.25
N ILE A 9 16.44 -3.60 4.29
CA ILE A 9 16.78 -2.17 4.17
C ILE A 9 16.34 -1.41 5.44
N GLN A 10 15.15 -1.71 5.95
CA GLN A 10 14.61 -1.07 7.15
C GLN A 10 15.45 -1.40 8.40
N LEU A 11 15.89 -2.65 8.53
CA LEU A 11 16.84 -3.09 9.58
C LEU A 11 18.18 -2.35 9.51
N ILE A 12 18.71 -2.13 8.29
CA ILE A 12 19.95 -1.38 8.07
C ILE A 12 19.78 0.10 8.44
N ILE A 13 18.63 0.71 8.11
CA ILE A 13 18.37 2.14 8.35
C ILE A 13 18.10 2.44 9.82
N ILE A 14 17.31 1.60 10.50
CA ILE A 14 16.89 1.83 11.90
C ILE A 14 18.01 1.47 12.87
N ARG A 15 18.93 0.56 12.50
CA ARG A 15 20.02 0.03 13.35
C ARG A 15 19.57 -0.40 14.76
N LYS A 16 18.28 -0.69 14.93
CA LYS A 16 17.67 -1.21 16.16
C LYS A 16 16.67 -2.30 15.76
N PHE A 17 16.76 -3.43 16.45
CA PHE A 17 15.78 -4.50 16.32
C PHE A 17 14.52 -4.10 17.08
N GLU A 18 13.57 -3.49 16.38
CA GLU A 18 12.24 -3.26 16.94
C GLU A 18 11.36 -4.49 16.71
N LEU A 19 10.70 -4.97 17.77
CA LEU A 19 9.74 -6.08 17.70
C LEU A 19 8.67 -5.83 16.63
N LYS A 20 8.33 -4.55 16.42
CA LYS A 20 7.42 -4.10 15.36
C LYS A 20 7.86 -4.62 13.99
N ILE A 21 9.15 -4.51 13.62
CA ILE A 21 9.71 -4.93 12.31
C ILE A 21 9.49 -6.43 12.06
N VAL A 22 9.76 -7.27 13.08
CA VAL A 22 9.53 -8.72 12.99
C VAL A 22 8.03 -9.00 12.82
N LEU A 23 7.19 -8.29 13.57
CA LEU A 23 5.73 -8.40 13.43
C LEU A 23 5.22 -7.91 12.07
N GLN A 24 5.89 -6.96 11.40
CA GLN A 24 5.52 -6.54 10.04
C GLN A 24 5.67 -7.70 9.05
N LEU A 25 6.73 -8.51 9.20
CA LEU A 25 6.97 -9.67 8.34
C LEU A 25 5.93 -10.77 8.58
N VAL A 26 5.59 -11.03 9.85
CA VAL A 26 4.52 -11.97 10.22
C VAL A 26 3.17 -11.50 9.67
N LEU A 27 2.85 -10.21 9.83
CA LEU A 27 1.60 -9.65 9.33
C LEU A 27 1.53 -9.68 7.80
N ALA A 28 2.64 -9.39 7.11
CA ALA A 28 2.72 -9.51 5.66
C ALA A 28 2.48 -10.94 5.17
N PHE A 29 2.96 -11.94 5.92
CA PHE A 29 2.71 -13.35 5.62
C PHE A 29 1.22 -13.71 5.80
N ILE A 30 0.62 -13.30 6.91
CA ILE A 30 -0.83 -13.51 7.16
C ILE A 30 -1.66 -12.81 6.09
N PHE A 31 -1.33 -11.57 5.74
CA PHE A 31 -2.03 -10.81 4.71
C PHE A 31 -1.89 -11.47 3.34
N GLY A 32 -0.70 -11.95 2.98
CA GLY A 32 -0.47 -12.71 1.76
C GLY A 32 -1.32 -13.98 1.71
N TRP A 33 -1.33 -14.77 2.79
CA TRP A 33 -2.16 -15.96 2.89
C TRP A 33 -3.66 -15.64 2.76
N LEU A 34 -4.13 -14.55 3.38
CA LEU A 34 -5.50 -14.10 3.27
C LEU A 34 -5.87 -13.71 1.83
N VAL A 35 -5.02 -12.94 1.14
CA VAL A 35 -5.22 -12.56 -0.26
C VAL A 35 -5.25 -13.80 -1.15
N ASP A 36 -4.35 -14.75 -0.94
CA ASP A 36 -4.32 -16.01 -1.69
C ASP A 36 -5.58 -16.85 -1.40
N PHE A 37 -6.05 -16.90 -0.15
CA PHE A 37 -7.29 -17.56 0.22
C PHE A 37 -8.50 -16.98 -0.53
N TYR A 38 -8.64 -15.65 -0.59
CA TYR A 38 -9.70 -15.02 -1.38
C TYR A 38 -9.51 -15.27 -2.89
N GLY A 39 -8.28 -15.22 -3.39
CA GLY A 39 -7.98 -15.41 -4.81
C GLY A 39 -8.26 -16.84 -5.32
N LEU A 40 -7.85 -17.85 -4.56
CA LEU A 40 -7.92 -19.27 -4.94
C LEU A 40 -9.22 -19.95 -4.49
N THR A 41 -9.66 -19.69 -3.25
CA THR A 41 -10.72 -20.47 -2.60
C THR A 41 -12.11 -19.88 -2.85
N VAL A 42 -12.23 -18.55 -2.86
CA VAL A 42 -13.50 -17.87 -3.16
C VAL A 42 -13.72 -17.72 -4.66
N GLY A 43 -12.69 -17.95 -5.48
CA GLY A 43 -12.82 -17.96 -6.93
C GLY A 43 -13.18 -16.61 -7.53
N LEU A 44 -12.82 -15.50 -6.88
CA LEU A 44 -13.03 -14.12 -7.36
C LEU A 44 -12.45 -13.90 -8.77
N LYS A 45 -11.42 -14.67 -9.15
CA LYS A 45 -10.83 -14.68 -10.50
C LYS A 45 -11.80 -15.16 -11.59
N ARG A 46 -12.85 -15.89 -11.23
CA ARG A 46 -13.89 -16.43 -12.14
C ARG A 46 -15.12 -15.55 -12.25
N ILE A 47 -15.24 -14.44 -11.51
CA ILE A 47 -16.35 -13.50 -11.69
C ILE A 47 -16.03 -12.68 -12.94
N PRO A 48 -16.75 -12.88 -14.06
CA PRO A 48 -16.45 -12.17 -15.28
C PRO A 48 -17.04 -10.78 -15.15
N LEU A 49 -16.27 -9.84 -14.58
CA LEU A 49 -16.55 -8.42 -14.72
C LEU A 49 -16.29 -8.08 -16.20
N GLN A 50 -17.31 -8.19 -17.03
CA GLN A 50 -17.16 -8.03 -18.49
C GLN A 50 -17.17 -6.55 -18.90
N GLY A 51 -17.82 -5.68 -18.11
CA GLY A 51 -17.89 -4.24 -18.37
C GLY A 51 -16.90 -3.39 -17.57
N TYR A 52 -16.31 -2.36 -18.21
CA TYR A 52 -15.53 -1.32 -17.51
C TYR A 52 -16.37 -0.58 -16.45
N ALA A 53 -17.68 -0.46 -16.66
CA ALA A 53 -18.63 0.19 -15.76
C ALA A 53 -18.76 -0.50 -14.39
N GLU A 54 -18.48 -1.81 -14.30
CA GLU A 54 -18.54 -2.56 -13.03
C GLU A 54 -17.17 -2.58 -12.33
N LYS A 55 -16.07 -2.60 -13.09
CA LYS A 55 -14.70 -2.64 -12.54
C LYS A 55 -14.33 -1.36 -11.81
N ILE A 56 -14.71 -0.21 -12.35
CA ILE A 56 -14.36 1.11 -11.81
C ILE A 56 -14.95 1.33 -10.40
N PRO A 57 -16.26 1.20 -10.16
CA PRO A 57 -16.84 1.44 -8.84
C PRO A 57 -16.32 0.45 -7.79
N VAL A 58 -16.12 -0.82 -8.15
CA VAL A 58 -15.52 -1.82 -7.24
C VAL A 58 -14.08 -1.44 -6.88
N THR A 59 -13.29 -0.97 -7.86
CA THR A 59 -11.92 -0.51 -7.61
C THR A 59 -11.90 0.74 -6.71
N LEU A 60 -12.81 1.68 -6.92
CA LEU A 60 -12.93 2.88 -6.08
C LEU A 60 -13.31 2.51 -4.64
N LEU A 61 -14.27 1.60 -4.44
CA LEU A 61 -14.61 1.10 -3.11
C LEU A 61 -13.42 0.39 -2.46
N ALA A 62 -12.69 -0.44 -3.21
CA ALA A 62 -11.49 -1.10 -2.72
C ALA A 62 -10.42 -0.09 -2.28
N ILE A 63 -10.21 0.98 -3.07
CA ILE A 63 -9.30 2.07 -2.74
C ILE A 63 -9.73 2.78 -1.46
N LEU A 64 -11.02 3.10 -1.32
CA LEU A 64 -11.57 3.75 -0.11
C LEU A 64 -11.37 2.89 1.13
N CYS A 65 -11.76 1.61 1.08
CA CYS A 65 -11.58 0.68 2.18
C CYS A 65 -10.10 0.50 2.54
N THR A 66 -9.22 0.41 1.55
CA THR A 66 -7.77 0.28 1.76
C THR A 66 -7.20 1.54 2.41
N ALA A 67 -7.54 2.72 1.90
CA ALA A 67 -7.10 3.99 2.47
C ALA A 67 -7.57 4.17 3.91
N LEU A 68 -8.82 3.80 4.20
CA LEU A 68 -9.39 3.86 5.55
C LEU A 68 -8.68 2.88 6.49
N GLY A 69 -8.45 1.64 6.06
CA GLY A 69 -7.71 0.66 6.84
C GLY A 69 -6.28 1.10 7.17
N ILE A 70 -5.54 1.60 6.18
CA ILE A 70 -4.18 2.14 6.38
C ILE A 70 -4.21 3.33 7.34
N PHE A 71 -5.15 4.27 7.15
CA PHE A 71 -5.33 5.41 8.04
C PHE A 71 -5.54 4.98 9.50
N MET A 72 -6.41 4.00 9.74
CA MET A 72 -6.66 3.46 11.08
C MET A 72 -5.42 2.80 11.67
N MET A 73 -4.68 1.99 10.88
CA MET A 73 -3.44 1.35 11.33
C MET A 73 -2.39 2.39 11.75
N VAL A 74 -2.23 3.46 10.96
CA VAL A 74 -1.29 4.55 11.26
C VAL A 74 -1.70 5.30 12.53
N LYS A 75 -2.97 5.73 12.65
CA LYS A 75 -3.45 6.46 13.84
C LYS A 75 -3.41 5.60 15.11
N ALA A 76 -3.68 4.30 15.01
CA ALA A 76 -3.59 3.37 16.13
C ALA A 76 -2.16 2.98 16.50
N SER A 77 -1.14 3.50 15.80
CA SER A 77 0.26 3.06 15.94
C SER A 77 0.42 1.53 15.84
N PHE A 78 -0.45 0.92 15.03
CA PHE A 78 -0.50 -0.52 14.83
C PHE A 78 0.70 -0.98 13.97
N VAL A 79 0.92 -2.29 13.93
CA VAL A 79 1.96 -2.86 13.08
C VAL A 79 1.58 -2.69 11.61
N LEU A 80 2.40 -1.95 10.88
CA LEU A 80 2.25 -1.73 9.44
C LEU A 80 2.94 -2.84 8.65
N ILE A 81 2.48 -3.12 7.44
CA ILE A 81 3.18 -4.01 6.49
C ILE A 81 4.53 -3.34 6.12
N PRO A 82 5.61 -4.09 5.79
CA PRO A 82 6.95 -3.50 5.61
C PRO A 82 7.02 -2.32 4.63
N ALA A 83 6.25 -2.36 3.54
CA ALA A 83 6.16 -1.24 2.60
C ALA A 83 5.60 0.04 3.26
N ASP A 84 4.49 -0.08 3.98
CA ASP A 84 3.85 1.04 4.67
C ASP A 84 4.67 1.49 5.89
N GLY A 85 5.31 0.55 6.59
CA GLY A 85 6.24 0.84 7.67
C GLY A 85 7.46 1.64 7.19
N PHE A 86 7.99 1.33 6.01
CA PHE A 86 9.09 2.09 5.40
C PHE A 86 8.63 3.52 5.05
N VAL A 87 7.46 3.65 4.45
CA VAL A 87 6.84 4.96 4.17
C VAL A 87 6.65 5.76 5.46
N ASN A 88 6.20 5.11 6.55
CA ASN A 88 6.01 5.77 7.84
C ASN A 88 7.33 6.35 8.38
N VAL A 89 8.39 5.55 8.40
CA VAL A 89 9.72 5.96 8.89
C VAL A 89 10.28 7.13 8.07
N ILE A 90 10.08 7.12 6.75
CA ILE A 90 10.46 8.25 5.89
C ILE A 90 9.59 9.46 6.20
N SER A 91 8.28 9.29 6.37
CA SER A 91 7.36 10.37 6.73
C SER A 91 7.79 11.08 8.00
N ASP A 92 8.15 10.32 9.03
CA ASP A 92 8.63 10.82 10.31
C ASP A 92 9.97 11.56 10.17
N LYS A 93 10.89 11.03 9.35
CA LYS A 93 12.20 11.67 9.10
C LYS A 93 12.06 12.99 8.33
N PHE A 94 11.17 13.06 7.35
CA PHE A 94 10.98 14.23 6.49
C PHE A 94 9.90 15.21 6.99
N ASN A 95 9.22 14.91 8.12
CA ASN A 95 8.10 15.70 8.65
C ASN A 95 7.01 16.01 7.60
N LYS A 96 6.79 15.08 6.67
CA LYS A 96 5.74 15.20 5.65
C LYS A 96 4.53 14.35 6.03
N PRO A 97 3.33 14.66 5.50
CA PRO A 97 2.15 13.82 5.72
C PRO A 97 2.37 12.42 5.14
N PHE A 98 1.98 11.39 5.90
CA PHE A 98 2.10 9.98 5.49
C PHE A 98 1.50 9.73 4.10
N GLY A 99 0.32 10.31 3.82
CA GLY A 99 -0.36 10.15 2.54
C GLY A 99 0.46 10.68 1.33
N GLN A 100 1.20 11.78 1.50
CA GLN A 100 2.06 12.31 0.43
C GLN A 100 3.30 11.43 0.20
N MET A 101 3.90 10.93 1.29
CA MET A 101 5.04 10.02 1.19
C MET A 101 4.65 8.68 0.59
N LYS A 102 3.44 8.18 0.91
CA LYS A 102 2.83 6.99 0.32
C LYS A 102 2.67 7.15 -1.18
N PHE A 103 2.12 8.27 -1.64
CA PHE A 103 1.98 8.57 -3.06
C PHE A 103 3.33 8.53 -3.79
N CYS A 104 4.36 9.20 -3.25
CA CYS A 104 5.69 9.25 -3.86
C CYS A 104 6.33 7.85 -3.94
N PHE A 105 6.22 7.07 -2.85
CA PHE A 105 6.75 5.71 -2.80
C PHE A 105 6.05 4.79 -3.80
N ASP A 106 4.72 4.77 -3.79
CA ASP A 106 3.93 3.92 -4.69
C ASP A 106 4.15 4.33 -6.17
N ALA A 107 4.28 5.63 -6.47
CA ALA A 107 4.63 6.12 -7.80
C ALA A 107 6.03 5.69 -8.24
N SER A 108 7.02 5.73 -7.34
CA SER A 108 8.38 5.26 -7.64
C SER A 108 8.40 3.76 -7.98
N MET A 109 7.57 2.95 -7.31
CA MET A 109 7.43 1.53 -7.60
C MET A 109 6.84 1.29 -9.00
N ILE A 110 5.85 2.09 -9.42
CA ILE A 110 5.32 2.01 -10.80
C ILE A 110 6.43 2.31 -11.81
N VAL A 111 7.21 3.37 -11.61
CA VAL A 111 8.30 3.75 -12.53
C VAL A 111 9.35 2.64 -12.63
N ILE A 112 9.76 2.07 -11.48
CA ILE A 112 10.70 0.94 -11.44
C ILE A 112 10.11 -0.27 -12.19
N THR A 113 8.81 -0.54 -11.99
CA THR A 113 8.12 -1.65 -12.66
C THR A 113 8.09 -1.46 -14.17
N ILE A 114 7.85 -0.24 -14.66
CA ILE A 114 7.88 0.07 -16.10
C ILE A 114 9.29 -0.14 -16.65
N PHE A 115 10.31 0.38 -15.96
CA PHE A 115 11.70 0.28 -16.41
C PHE A 115 12.17 -1.18 -16.47
N LEU A 116 11.90 -1.96 -15.43
CA LEU A 116 12.22 -3.39 -15.41
C LEU A 116 11.40 -4.19 -16.43
N GLY A 117 10.12 -3.87 -16.60
CA GLY A 117 9.25 -4.50 -17.59
C GLY A 117 9.75 -4.29 -19.03
N LEU A 118 10.22 -3.08 -19.33
CA LEU A 118 10.82 -2.76 -20.63
C LEU A 118 12.18 -3.44 -20.82
N ALA A 119 13.05 -3.40 -19.82
CA ALA A 119 14.41 -3.96 -19.91
C ALA A 119 14.43 -5.49 -20.08
N PHE A 120 13.53 -6.21 -19.39
CA PHE A 120 13.54 -7.68 -19.36
C PHE A 120 12.47 -8.32 -20.25
N LEU A 121 11.25 -7.79 -20.26
CA LEU A 121 10.10 -8.39 -20.94
C LEU A 121 9.72 -7.68 -22.26
N HIS A 122 10.30 -6.51 -22.54
CA HIS A 122 9.95 -5.65 -23.68
C HIS A 122 8.44 -5.34 -23.80
N ARG A 123 7.66 -5.55 -22.72
CA ARG A 123 6.21 -5.33 -22.65
C ARG A 123 5.82 -4.88 -21.25
N ILE A 124 4.87 -3.95 -21.20
CA ILE A 124 4.27 -3.46 -19.95
C ILE A 124 2.96 -4.23 -19.74
N THR A 125 3.02 -5.35 -19.01
CA THR A 125 1.84 -6.23 -18.81
C THR A 125 1.24 -6.10 -17.41
N SER A 126 1.91 -5.46 -16.46
CA SER A 126 1.54 -5.52 -15.04
C SER A 126 0.79 -4.30 -14.49
N ILE A 127 0.68 -3.20 -15.24
CA ILE A 127 0.06 -1.95 -14.75
C ILE A 127 -1.26 -1.71 -15.47
N GLY A 128 -2.36 -1.73 -14.73
CA GLY A 128 -3.70 -1.43 -15.23
C GLY A 128 -4.22 -0.06 -14.75
N ILE A 129 -5.36 0.37 -15.30
CA ILE A 129 -6.05 1.60 -14.89
C ILE A 129 -6.32 1.61 -13.37
N GLY A 130 -6.70 0.46 -12.79
CA GLY A 130 -6.93 0.35 -11.35
C GLY A 130 -5.69 0.63 -10.49
N THR A 131 -4.49 0.25 -10.97
CA THR A 131 -3.23 0.54 -10.28
C THR A 131 -2.93 2.03 -10.29
N VAL A 132 -3.15 2.71 -11.43
CA VAL A 132 -2.95 4.16 -11.55
C VAL A 132 -3.91 4.92 -10.64
N LEU A 133 -5.18 4.53 -10.62
CA LEU A 133 -6.18 5.09 -9.71
C LEU A 133 -5.78 4.85 -8.25
N ALA A 134 -5.34 3.65 -7.88
CA ALA A 134 -4.94 3.36 -6.51
C ALA A 134 -3.78 4.25 -6.05
N VAL A 135 -2.74 4.42 -6.87
CA VAL A 135 -1.60 5.28 -6.50
C VAL A 135 -2.05 6.73 -6.31
N LEU A 136 -2.86 7.27 -7.22
CA LEU A 136 -3.34 8.66 -7.12
C LEU A 136 -4.25 8.89 -5.90
N PHE A 137 -5.20 8.00 -5.66
CA PHE A 137 -6.26 8.23 -4.68
C PHE A 137 -5.91 7.75 -3.26
N VAL A 138 -5.18 6.64 -3.07
CA VAL A 138 -4.94 6.08 -1.73
C VAL A 138 -4.21 7.08 -0.84
N GLY A 139 -3.12 7.69 -1.31
CA GLY A 139 -2.36 8.68 -0.54
C GLY A 139 -3.17 9.94 -0.22
N GLN A 140 -3.97 10.43 -1.17
CA GLN A 140 -4.82 11.61 -1.00
C GLN A 140 -5.94 11.36 0.03
N LEU A 141 -6.59 10.20 -0.04
CA LEU A 141 -7.66 9.81 0.88
C LEU A 141 -7.14 9.65 2.31
N ILE A 142 -5.95 9.04 2.50
CA ILE A 142 -5.34 8.95 3.83
C ILE A 142 -5.06 10.35 4.39
N ASN A 143 -4.58 11.29 3.57
CA ASN A 143 -4.34 12.66 4.02
C ASN A 143 -5.65 13.39 4.36
N LEU A 144 -6.71 13.17 3.58
CA LEU A 144 -8.04 13.71 3.85
C LEU A 144 -8.59 13.19 5.18
N PHE A 145 -8.51 11.89 5.45
CA PHE A 145 -8.95 11.31 6.72
C PHE A 145 -8.15 11.83 7.91
N ASN A 146 -6.83 12.00 7.76
CA ASN A 146 -6.00 12.66 8.78
C ASN A 146 -6.48 14.09 9.06
N TYR A 147 -6.69 14.88 8.02
CA TYR A 147 -7.15 16.26 8.16
C TYR A 147 -8.52 16.37 8.85
N ILE A 148 -9.48 15.51 8.48
CA ILE A 148 -10.82 15.50 9.09
C ILE A 148 -10.72 15.22 10.59
N VAL A 149 -9.99 14.18 10.99
CA VAL A 149 -9.86 13.80 12.40
C VAL A 149 -9.11 14.85 13.21
N ASP A 150 -8.04 15.43 12.66
CA ASP A 150 -7.28 16.47 13.36
C ASP A 150 -8.11 17.76 13.53
N LYS A 151 -9.02 18.05 12.59
CA LYS A 151 -9.99 19.15 12.70
C LYS A 151 -11.03 18.90 13.80
N THR A 152 -11.56 17.68 13.89
CA THR A 152 -12.53 17.31 14.94
C THR A 152 -11.92 17.36 16.34
N LYS A 153 -10.61 17.10 16.49
CA LYS A 153 -9.93 17.16 17.79
C LYS A 153 -9.64 18.60 18.28
N LYS A 154 -9.76 19.59 17.38
CA LYS A 154 -9.55 21.03 17.67
C LYS A 154 -10.85 21.80 17.92
N ALA A 155 -12.01 21.19 17.67
CA ALA A 155 -13.33 21.74 17.97
C ALA A 155 -13.81 21.24 19.34
#